data_AF-A0A0B6YRP0-F1
#
_entry.id   AF-A0A0B6YRP0-F1
#
_cell.length_a   1.000
_cell.length_b   1.000
_cell.length_c   1.000
_cell.angle_alpha   90.00
_cell.angle_beta   90.00
_cell.angle_gamma   90.00
#
_symmetry.space_group_name_H-M   'P 1'
#
loop_
_entity.id
_entity.type
_entity.pdbx_description
1 polymer ?
#
loop_
_entity_poly.entity_id
_entity_poly.type
_entity_poly.pdbx_seq_one_letter_code
_entity_poly.pdbx_strand_id
1 'polypeptide(L)'
;MDQRPSEMMERYNSLGDAEKRRLEYDEDRLLAVMLFNQAGFMLMMRVPKIEIKKKIRRLLGKSHIGLVQSQDINTLLDNIQHLYGNDIDLKPMCSRRMQKQSFTVHWGTDNTGDMLFMEVCDDCLLLRNVTGAIHD
;
A
#
# COMPACT_ATOMS: atom_id res chain seq x y z
N MET A 1 16.11 13.33 -2.63
CA MET A 1 15.35 12.10 -2.89
C MET A 1 16.26 10.86 -3.03
N ASP A 2 17.53 10.92 -2.60
CA ASP A 2 18.44 9.76 -2.60
C ASP A 2 18.55 9.15 -1.20
N GLN A 3 17.44 8.66 -0.66
CA GLN A 3 17.52 7.82 0.54
C GLN A 3 18.07 6.48 0.06
N ARG A 4 19.37 6.25 0.27
CA ARG A 4 20.02 5.04 -0.22
C ARG A 4 19.31 3.83 0.39
N PRO A 5 19.05 2.75 -0.35
CA PRO A 5 18.41 1.54 0.19
C PRO A 5 19.06 1.05 1.50
N SER A 6 20.36 1.29 1.68
CA SER A 6 21.10 1.04 2.92
C SER A 6 20.56 1.81 4.13
N GLU A 7 20.27 3.11 3.99
CA GLU A 7 19.79 3.96 5.09
C GLU A 7 18.38 3.56 5.54
N MET A 8 17.52 3.14 4.60
CA MET A 8 16.19 2.62 4.95
C MET A 8 16.29 1.30 5.71
N MET A 9 17.20 0.40 5.29
CA MET A 9 17.44 -0.86 5.99
C MET A 9 18.06 -0.65 7.37
N GLU A 10 18.98 0.30 7.53
CA GLU A 10 19.52 0.67 8.85
C GLU A 10 18.43 1.18 9.80
N ARG A 11 17.55 2.07 9.31
CA ARG A 11 16.38 2.52 10.08
C ARG A 11 15.48 1.36 10.45
N TYR A 12 15.11 0.52 9.49
CA TYR A 12 14.30 -0.68 9.74
C TYR A 12 14.91 -1.54 10.84
N ASN A 13 16.21 -1.82 10.76
CA ASN A 13 16.91 -2.64 11.75
C ASN A 13 16.89 -2.04 13.16
N SER A 14 16.88 -0.71 13.28
CA SER A 14 16.81 0.02 14.55
C SER A 14 15.42 0.03 15.20
N LEU A 15 14.36 -0.33 14.48
CA LEU A 15 12.99 -0.34 14.99
C LEU A 15 12.72 -1.48 15.98
N GLY A 16 11.75 -1.26 16.87
CA GLY A 16 11.23 -2.30 17.74
C GLY A 16 10.40 -3.34 16.99
N ASP A 17 10.25 -4.54 17.56
CA ASP A 17 9.55 -5.66 16.89
C ASP A 17 8.10 -5.35 16.50
N ALA A 18 7.40 -4.53 17.30
CA ALA A 18 6.03 -4.13 17.00
C ALA A 18 5.96 -3.21 15.76
N GLU A 19 6.91 -2.29 15.65
CA GLU A 19 7.00 -1.36 14.52
C GLU A 19 7.43 -2.08 13.24
N LYS A 20 8.38 -3.02 13.35
CA LYS A 20 8.79 -3.89 12.23
C LYS A 20 7.61 -4.67 11.68
N ARG A 21 6.86 -5.38 12.54
CA ARG A 21 5.66 -6.13 12.13
C ARG A 21 4.60 -5.24 11.48
N ARG A 22 4.44 -4.00 11.97
CA ARG A 22 3.52 -3.04 11.36
C ARG A 22 3.96 -2.69 9.95
N LEU A 23 5.25 -2.40 9.74
CA LEU A 23 5.80 -2.10 8.41
C LEU A 23 5.69 -3.29 7.45
N GLU A 24 6.01 -4.51 7.91
CA GLU A 24 5.85 -5.74 7.13
C GLU A 24 4.39 -5.95 6.73
N TYR A 25 3.44 -5.68 7.63
CA TYR A 25 2.01 -5.75 7.31
C TYR A 25 1.57 -4.71 6.28
N ASP A 26 2.09 -3.48 6.37
CA ASP A 26 1.82 -2.42 5.42
C ASP A 26 2.42 -2.74 4.03
N GLU A 27 3.61 -3.34 3.99
CA GLU A 27 4.24 -3.85 2.76
C GLU A 27 3.40 -4.97 2.13
N ASP A 28 2.98 -5.96 2.90
CA ASP A 28 2.10 -7.04 2.44
C ASP A 28 0.82 -6.49 1.82
N ARG A 29 0.20 -5.50 2.48
CA ARG A 29 -1.00 -4.82 1.97
C ARG A 29 -0.71 -4.10 0.66
N LEU A 30 0.42 -3.40 0.56
CA LEU A 30 0.81 -2.70 -0.66
C LEU A 30 1.01 -3.67 -1.83
N LEU A 31 1.77 -4.75 -1.62
CA LEU A 31 2.03 -5.78 -2.62
C LEU A 31 0.73 -6.47 -3.03
N ALA A 32 -0.16 -6.76 -2.09
CA ALA A 32 -1.44 -7.41 -2.38
C ALA A 32 -2.32 -6.55 -3.30
N VAL A 33 -2.44 -5.25 -3.00
CA VAL A 33 -3.16 -4.29 -3.83
C VAL A 33 -2.55 -4.19 -5.23
N MET A 34 -1.22 -4.14 -5.33
CA MET A 34 -0.52 -4.09 -6.61
C MET A 34 -0.80 -5.33 -7.47
N LEU A 35 -0.72 -6.53 -6.89
CA LEU A 35 -1.00 -7.78 -7.59
C LEU A 35 -2.47 -7.90 -8.03
N PHE A 36 -3.40 -7.47 -7.17
CA PHE A 36 -4.82 -7.43 -7.50
C PHE A 36 -5.09 -6.52 -8.71
N ASN A 37 -4.58 -5.29 -8.66
CA ASN A 37 -4.74 -4.33 -9.75
C ASN A 37 -4.04 -4.79 -11.03
N GLN A 38 -2.88 -5.43 -10.92
CA GLN A 38 -2.19 -5.97 -12.08
C GLN A 38 -3.02 -7.05 -12.78
N ALA A 39 -3.71 -7.92 -12.03
CA ALA A 39 -4.64 -8.88 -12.61
C ALA A 39 -5.80 -8.19 -13.34
N GLY A 40 -6.35 -7.12 -12.75
CA GLY A 40 -7.36 -6.24 -13.37
C GLY A 40 -6.89 -5.65 -14.70
N PHE A 41 -5.71 -5.02 -14.70
CA PHE A 41 -5.12 -4.46 -15.92
C PHE A 41 -4.85 -5.51 -16.99
N MET A 42 -4.32 -6.68 -16.63
CA MET A 42 -4.09 -7.76 -17.58
C MET A 42 -5.41 -8.26 -18.21
N LEU A 43 -6.50 -8.33 -17.42
CA LEU A 43 -7.81 -8.71 -17.93
C LEU A 43 -8.36 -7.67 -18.91
N MET A 44 -8.30 -6.38 -18.57
CA MET A 44 -8.71 -5.27 -19.44
C MET A 44 -7.93 -5.29 -20.78
N MET A 45 -6.64 -5.59 -20.72
CA MET A 45 -5.76 -5.71 -21.90
C MET A 45 -5.96 -7.01 -22.68
N ARG A 46 -6.96 -7.82 -22.34
CA ARG A 46 -7.30 -9.10 -23.00
C ARG A 46 -6.17 -10.12 -22.98
N VAL A 47 -5.32 -10.10 -21.94
CA VAL A 47 -4.30 -11.13 -21.76
C VAL A 47 -5.00 -12.49 -21.53
N PRO A 48 -4.50 -13.61 -22.10
CA PRO A 48 -5.08 -14.92 -21.88
C PRO A 48 -5.21 -15.24 -20.38
N LYS A 49 -6.41 -15.59 -19.93
CA LYS A 49 -6.73 -15.78 -18.49
C LYS A 49 -5.82 -16.78 -17.78
N ILE A 50 -5.34 -17.79 -18.51
CA ILE A 50 -4.37 -18.77 -18.01
C ILE A 50 -3.00 -18.14 -17.69
N GLU A 51 -2.55 -17.19 -18.52
CA GLU A 51 -1.30 -16.46 -18.31
C GLU A 51 -1.43 -15.45 -17.17
N ILE A 52 -2.60 -14.83 -17.00
CA ILE A 52 -2.89 -13.99 -15.82
C ILE A 52 -2.75 -14.83 -14.55
N LYS A 53 -3.46 -15.97 -14.46
CA LYS A 53 -3.37 -16.90 -13.32
C LYS A 53 -1.92 -17.29 -13.02
N LYS A 54 -1.18 -17.71 -14.04
CA LYS A 54 0.22 -18.15 -13.91
C LYS A 54 1.14 -17.02 -13.42
N LYS A 55 1.02 -15.82 -14.02
CA LYS A 55 1.84 -14.66 -13.66
C LYS A 55 1.57 -14.20 -12.23
N ILE A 56 0.31 -14.05 -11.86
CA ILE A 56 -0.08 -13.52 -10.54
C ILE A 56 0.24 -14.53 -9.44
N ARG A 57 -0.06 -15.84 -9.61
CA ARG A 57 0.33 -16.86 -8.61
C ARG A 57 1.84 -16.96 -8.42
N ARG A 58 2.62 -16.85 -9.50
CA ARG A 58 4.08 -16.86 -9.40
C ARG A 58 4.62 -15.64 -8.64
N LEU A 59 4.02 -14.46 -8.82
CA LEU A 59 4.42 -13.27 -8.06
C LEU A 59 4.00 -13.39 -6.60
N LEU A 60 2.76 -13.81 -6.34
CA LEU A 60 2.24 -14.03 -4.99
C LEU A 60 3.15 -14.96 -4.17
N GLY A 61 3.56 -16.10 -4.77
CA GLY A 61 4.47 -17.05 -4.13
C GLY A 61 5.89 -16.54 -3.88
N LYS A 62 6.33 -15.47 -4.57
CA LYS A 62 7.63 -14.82 -4.36
C LYS A 62 7.57 -13.66 -3.36
N SER A 63 6.40 -13.04 -3.23
CA SER A 63 6.19 -11.89 -2.36
C SER A 63 6.01 -12.27 -0.89
N HIS A 64 5.80 -13.55 -0.57
CA HIS A 64 5.62 -14.06 0.81
C HIS A 64 4.50 -13.36 1.60
N ILE A 65 3.50 -12.83 0.90
CA ILE A 65 2.38 -12.10 1.48
C ILE A 65 1.59 -12.99 2.44
N GLY A 66 1.26 -12.47 3.62
CA GLY A 66 0.43 -13.14 4.62
C GLY A 66 -0.92 -13.59 4.06
N LEU A 67 -1.43 -14.71 4.61
CA LEU A 67 -2.65 -15.37 4.12
C LEU A 67 -3.84 -14.41 3.99
N VAL A 68 -4.05 -13.57 5.00
CA VAL A 68 -5.16 -12.60 5.04
C VAL A 68 -5.15 -11.68 3.82
N GLN A 69 -3.98 -11.15 3.44
CA GLN A 69 -3.89 -10.20 2.33
C GLN A 69 -3.90 -10.88 0.97
N SER A 70 -3.48 -12.16 0.93
CA SER A 70 -3.51 -12.96 -0.29
C SER A 70 -4.92 -13.45 -0.66
N GLN A 71 -5.86 -13.47 0.28
CA GLN A 71 -7.18 -14.08 0.11
C GLN A 71 -7.96 -13.47 -1.05
N ASP A 72 -8.05 -12.15 -1.12
CA ASP A 72 -8.76 -11.43 -2.19
C ASP A 72 -8.18 -11.75 -3.57
N ILE A 73 -6.86 -11.91 -3.67
CA ILE A 73 -6.18 -12.25 -4.92
C ILE A 73 -6.53 -13.67 -5.33
N ASN A 74 -6.50 -14.61 -4.38
CA ASN A 74 -6.87 -16.00 -4.65
C ASN A 74 -8.33 -16.09 -5.13
N THR A 75 -9.25 -15.44 -4.44
CA THR A 75 -10.67 -15.37 -4.85
C THR A 75 -10.84 -14.74 -6.24
N LEU A 76 -10.11 -13.66 -6.54
CA LEU A 76 -10.10 -13.06 -7.87
C LEU A 76 -9.64 -14.06 -8.95
N LEU A 77 -8.51 -14.72 -8.70
CA LEU A 77 -7.95 -15.67 -9.66
C LEU A 77 -8.85 -16.87 -9.86
N ASP A 78 -9.49 -17.38 -8.82
CA ASP A 78 -10.39 -18.52 -8.94
C ASP A 78 -11.60 -18.18 -9.81
N ASN A 79 -12.13 -16.96 -9.71
CA ASN A 79 -13.28 -16.47 -10.48
C ASN A 79 -12.94 -15.85 -11.84
N ILE A 80 -11.66 -15.69 -12.20
CA ILE A 80 -11.25 -14.95 -13.41
C ILE A 80 -11.87 -15.45 -14.72
N GLN A 81 -12.29 -16.73 -14.77
CA GLN A 81 -12.95 -17.30 -15.96
C GLN A 81 -14.29 -16.64 -16.26
N HIS A 82 -14.95 -16.08 -15.25
CA HIS A 82 -16.24 -15.39 -15.35
C HIS A 82 -16.12 -13.86 -15.43
N LEU A 83 -14.90 -13.31 -15.41
CA LEU A 83 -14.64 -11.87 -15.48
C LEU A 83 -14.19 -11.46 -16.89
N TYR A 84 -14.59 -10.28 -17.34
CA TYR A 84 -14.29 -9.74 -18.67
C TYR A 84 -14.01 -8.24 -18.61
N GLY A 85 -13.18 -7.73 -19.53
CA GLY A 85 -12.94 -6.30 -19.68
C GLY A 85 -12.63 -5.59 -18.35
N ASN A 86 -13.53 -4.71 -17.93
CA ASN A 86 -13.41 -3.87 -16.73
C ASN A 86 -14.21 -4.39 -15.52
N ASP A 87 -14.55 -5.68 -15.47
CA ASP A 87 -15.31 -6.27 -14.34
C ASP A 87 -14.54 -6.27 -13.00
N ILE A 88 -13.29 -5.80 -12.97
CA ILE A 88 -12.46 -5.73 -11.76
C ILE A 88 -12.30 -4.26 -11.37
N ASP A 89 -12.95 -3.88 -10.27
CA ASP A 89 -12.75 -2.56 -9.66
C ASP A 89 -11.34 -2.44 -9.07
N LEU A 90 -10.55 -1.51 -9.62
CA LEU A 90 -9.19 -1.29 -9.17
C LEU A 90 -9.17 -0.68 -7.77
N LYS A 91 -8.31 -1.22 -6.91
CA LYS A 91 -8.08 -0.71 -5.55
C LYS A 91 -7.17 0.52 -5.60
N PRO A 92 -7.35 1.51 -4.71
CA PRO A 92 -6.48 2.69 -4.68
C PRO A 92 -5.03 2.29 -4.37
N MET A 93 -4.07 2.84 -5.11
CA MET A 93 -2.65 2.53 -4.91
C MET A 93 -2.15 3.09 -3.57
N CYS A 94 -1.83 2.20 -2.63
CA CYS A 94 -1.33 2.57 -1.30
C CYS A 94 0.08 3.18 -1.34
N SER A 95 0.86 3.00 -2.42
CA SER A 95 2.21 3.58 -2.54
C SER A 95 2.19 5.11 -2.52
N ARG A 96 1.13 5.74 -3.01
CA ARG A 96 0.94 7.20 -2.95
C ARG A 96 0.80 7.72 -1.53
N ARG A 97 0.47 6.84 -0.58
CA ARG A 97 0.34 7.16 0.84
C ARG A 97 1.60 6.81 1.64
N MET A 98 2.74 6.51 0.99
CA MET A 98 4.00 6.40 1.73
C MET A 98 4.33 7.75 2.35
N GLN A 99 4.13 7.81 3.67
CA GLN A 99 4.53 8.92 4.50
C GLN A 99 6.06 8.98 4.53
N LYS A 100 6.64 10.03 3.95
CA LYS A 100 8.08 10.28 3.97
C LYS A 100 8.52 10.87 5.29
N GLN A 101 7.70 11.78 5.81
CA GLN A 101 8.00 12.52 7.03
C GLN A 101 6.70 12.91 7.73
N SER A 102 6.76 13.01 9.06
CA SER A 102 5.69 13.55 9.89
C SER A 102 6.23 14.67 10.73
N PHE A 103 5.46 15.75 10.86
CA PHE A 103 5.76 16.87 11.72
C PHE A 103 4.59 17.11 12.66
N THR A 104 4.89 17.36 13.93
CA THR A 104 3.90 17.91 14.86
C THR A 104 3.78 19.41 14.59
N VAL A 105 2.57 19.84 14.23
CA VAL A 105 2.25 21.25 13.93
C VAL A 105 1.09 21.70 14.81
N HIS A 106 0.91 23.02 14.98
CA HIS A 106 -0.25 23.59 15.65
C HIS A 106 -1.08 24.37 14.63
N TRP A 107 -2.41 24.29 14.76
CA TRP A 107 -3.31 25.08 13.94
C TRP A 107 -3.26 26.57 14.32
N GLY A 108 -3.07 27.46 13.34
CA GLY A 108 -3.03 28.91 13.56
C GLY A 108 -1.63 29.51 13.41
N THR A 109 -1.44 30.71 13.94
CA THR A 109 -0.19 31.49 13.80
C THR A 109 0.82 31.25 14.92
N ASP A 110 0.45 30.49 15.94
CA ASP A 110 1.29 30.20 17.10
C ASP A 110 1.06 28.76 17.61
N ASN A 111 1.70 28.42 18.73
CA ASN A 111 1.65 27.08 19.32
C ASN A 111 0.45 26.87 20.28
N THR A 112 -0.56 27.74 20.25
CA THR A 112 -1.70 27.65 21.17
C THR A 112 -2.90 26.89 20.60
N GLY A 113 -2.97 26.74 19.28
CA GLY A 113 -4.04 26.00 18.63
C GLY A 113 -3.85 24.48 18.64
N ASP A 114 -4.80 23.78 18.01
CA ASP A 114 -4.86 22.32 18.06
C ASP A 114 -3.61 21.66 17.46
N MET A 115 -3.08 20.67 18.16
CA MET A 115 -1.97 19.86 17.67
C MET A 115 -2.45 18.94 16.54
N LEU A 116 -1.73 18.98 15.42
CA LEU A 116 -1.94 18.12 14.26
C LEU A 116 -0.62 17.44 13.86
N PHE A 117 -0.72 16.38 13.08
CA PHE A 117 0.37 15.74 12.39
C PHE A 117 0.30 16.10 10.91
N MET A 118 1.30 16.85 10.42
CA MET A 118 1.48 17.11 8.99
C MET A 118 2.36 16.01 8.39
N GLU A 119 1.76 15.15 7.58
CA GLU A 119 2.40 14.05 6.89
C GLU A 119 2.76 14.47 5.46
N VAL A 120 4.05 14.39 5.13
CA VAL A 120 4.54 14.62 3.77
C VAL A 120 4.50 13.28 3.02
N CYS A 121 3.64 13.16 2.02
CA CYS A 121 3.55 12.00 1.13
C CYS A 121 4.26 12.27 -0.21
N ASP A 122 4.22 11.32 -1.13
CA ASP A 122 4.83 11.46 -2.45
C ASP A 122 4.14 12.53 -3.32
N ASP A 123 2.81 12.59 -3.30
CA ASP A 123 1.99 13.44 -4.15
C ASP A 123 1.05 14.38 -3.38
N CYS A 124 1.12 14.40 -2.04
CA CYS A 124 0.27 15.25 -1.20
C CYS A 124 0.90 15.58 0.17
N LEU A 125 0.31 16.57 0.84
CA LEU A 125 0.46 16.81 2.27
C LEU A 125 -0.86 16.40 2.93
N LEU A 126 -0.80 15.62 4.01
CA LEU A 126 -1.97 15.25 4.80
C LEU A 126 -1.87 15.89 6.18
N LEU A 127 -2.95 16.48 6.66
CA LEU A 127 -3.08 16.87 8.06
C LEU A 127 -3.95 15.84 8.78
N ARG A 128 -3.43 15.27 9.86
CA ARG A 128 -4.19 14.40 10.75
C ARG A 128 -4.30 15.02 12.13
N ASN A 129 -5.44 14.86 12.76
CA ASN A 129 -5.55 15.17 14.18
C ASN A 129 -4.86 14.08 15.04
N VAL A 130 -4.83 14.31 16.35
CA VAL A 130 -4.23 13.37 17.32
C VAL A 130 -4.90 12.00 17.38
N THR A 131 -6.12 11.86 16.85
CA THR A 131 -6.82 10.56 16.75
C THR A 131 -6.55 9.84 15.42
N GLY A 132 -5.77 10.45 14.51
CA GLY A 132 -5.40 9.90 13.22
C GLY A 132 -6.43 10.14 12.10
N ALA A 133 -7.52 10.87 12.37
CA ALA A 133 -8.48 11.26 11.35
C ALA A 133 -7.88 12.35 10.46
N ILE A 134 -8.16 12.28 9.16
CA ILE A 134 -7.74 13.32 8.20
C ILE A 134 -8.57 14.57 8.47
N HIS A 135 -7.88 15.69 8.64
CA HIS A 135 -8.49 17.00 8.82
C HIS A 135 -8.73 17.60 7.43
N ASP A 136 -9.99 17.89 7.12
CA ASP A 136 -10.39 18.62 5.90
C ASP A 136 -10.05 20.12 6.01
#